data_AF-A0A5C6YPW3-F1
#
_entry.id   AF-A0A5C6YPW3-F1
#
_cell.length_a   1.000
_cell.length_b   1.000
_cell.length_c   1.000
_cell.angle_alpha   90.00
_cell.angle_beta   90.00
_cell.angle_gamma   90.00
#
_symmetry.space_group_name_H-M   'P 1'
#
loop_
_entity.id
_entity.type
_entity.pdbx_description
1 polymer ?
#
loop_
_entity_poly.entity_id
_entity_poly.type
_entity_poly.pdbx_seq_one_letter_code
_entity_poly.pdbx_strand_id
1 'polypeptide(L)'
;MITTAWAATRKGLFELRHDPALGGWSIGRHSFVGDPVSMVLPPPVGGGRMFAALNLGHFGCKLQASDDGGATWRELAAPAFPEQPEGAEGPAWKLQQIWALERGGDGRLWAGTIPGALFVSDDQGETWRLIDALWHMPERLGWFGGGYDAPGIHSIHVDPRDPRRLLLGISCGGAWRSED
;
A
#
# COMPACT_ATOMS: atom_id res chain seq x y z
N MET A 1 2.45 -3.56 28.87
CA MET A 1 1.55 -3.67 27.71
C MET A 1 2.17 -4.64 26.71
N ILE A 2 1.35 -5.45 26.05
CA ILE A 2 1.81 -6.31 24.95
C ILE A 2 2.06 -5.42 23.74
N THR A 3 3.25 -5.51 23.16
CA THR A 3 3.55 -4.84 21.89
C THR A 3 3.23 -5.79 20.76
N THR A 4 2.53 -5.31 19.73
CA THR A 4 2.22 -6.10 18.54
C THR A 4 2.96 -5.52 17.33
N ALA A 5 3.52 -6.41 16.51
CA ALA A 5 4.10 -6.10 15.22
C ALA A 5 3.54 -7.05 14.16
N TRP A 6 3.65 -6.67 12.90
CA TRP A 6 3.18 -7.48 11.78
C TRP A 6 4.29 -7.67 10.76
N ALA A 7 4.48 -8.90 10.30
CA ALA A 7 5.43 -9.26 9.27
C ALA A 7 4.68 -9.80 8.05
N ALA A 8 4.58 -8.97 7.01
CA ALA A 8 4.14 -9.39 5.69
C ALA A 8 5.24 -10.19 4.98
N THR A 9 4.90 -11.33 4.40
CA THR A 9 5.87 -12.23 3.78
C THR A 9 5.31 -12.85 2.51
N ARG A 10 6.19 -13.53 1.75
CA ARG A 10 5.77 -14.39 0.62
C ARG A 10 4.97 -15.63 1.05
N LYS A 11 4.76 -15.86 2.35
CA LYS A 11 4.12 -17.05 2.93
C LYS A 11 2.98 -16.70 3.89
N GLY A 12 2.50 -15.46 3.85
CA GLY A 12 1.40 -14.95 4.66
C GLY A 12 1.79 -13.77 5.54
N LEU A 13 0.87 -13.38 6.41
CA LEU A 13 1.00 -12.32 7.38
C LEU A 13 1.12 -12.90 8.79
N PHE A 14 2.22 -12.59 9.47
CA PHE A 14 2.45 -13.01 10.85
C PHE A 14 2.20 -11.84 11.79
N GLU A 15 1.39 -12.08 12.82
CA GLU A 15 1.30 -11.22 13.99
C GLU A 15 2.37 -11.66 14.99
N LEU A 16 3.21 -10.73 15.42
CA LEU A 16 4.25 -10.93 16.42
C LEU A 16 3.83 -10.22 17.69
N ARG A 17 3.87 -10.93 18.83
CA ARG A 17 3.49 -10.39 20.14
C ARG A 17 4.69 -10.43 21.07
N HIS A 18 5.06 -9.27 21.58
CA HIS A 18 6.06 -9.14 22.63
C HIS A 18 5.37 -8.98 23.97
N ASP A 19 5.60 -9.94 24.86
CA ASP A 19 5.15 -9.86 26.25
C ASP A 19 6.37 -9.62 27.16
N PRO A 20 6.50 -8.43 27.76
CA PRO A 20 7.57 -8.14 28.71
C PRO A 20 7.63 -9.11 29.90
N ALA A 21 6.50 -9.70 30.30
CA ALA A 21 6.45 -10.67 31.41
C ALA A 21 7.05 -12.03 31.02
N LEU A 22 7.00 -12.38 29.72
CA LEU A 22 7.58 -13.61 29.18
C LEU A 22 9.00 -13.38 28.61
N GLY A 23 9.47 -12.13 28.62
CA GLY A 23 10.83 -11.77 28.21
C GLY A 23 11.13 -11.97 26.72
N GLY A 24 10.11 -12.04 25.86
CA GLY A 24 10.34 -12.36 24.44
C GLY A 24 9.17 -12.14 23.49
N TRP A 25 9.48 -12.34 22.21
CA TRP A 25 8.53 -12.34 21.10
C TRP A 25 7.97 -13.74 20.87
N SER A 26 6.70 -13.81 20.53
CA SER A 26 5.99 -15.03 20.09
C SER A 26 5.21 -14.75 18.82
N ILE A 27 4.96 -15.81 18.03
CA ILE A 27 4.05 -15.73 16.89
C ILE A 27 2.63 -15.89 17.43
N GLY A 28 1.79 -14.89 17.18
CA GLY A 28 0.36 -14.93 17.44
C GLY A 28 -0.38 -15.57 16.26
N ARG A 29 -1.10 -14.76 15.49
CA ARG A 29 -1.83 -15.20 14.30
C ARG A 29 -0.94 -15.35 13.06
N HIS A 30 -1.32 -16.29 12.19
CA HIS A 30 -0.82 -16.42 10.82
C HIS A 30 -2.01 -16.34 9.86
N SER A 31 -2.15 -15.20 9.19
CA SER A 31 -3.19 -14.95 8.18
C SER A 31 -2.64 -15.21 6.77
N PHE A 32 -3.52 -15.53 5.82
CA PHE A 32 -3.18 -15.75 4.41
C PHE A 32 -2.07 -16.79 4.22
N VAL A 33 -2.23 -17.96 4.87
CA VAL A 33 -1.20 -19.01 4.91
C VAL A 33 -0.82 -19.44 3.49
N GLY A 34 0.45 -19.25 3.13
CA GLY A 34 0.98 -19.62 1.81
C GLY A 34 0.82 -18.54 0.75
N ASP A 35 -0.02 -17.54 0.98
CA ASP A 35 -0.22 -16.43 0.05
C ASP A 35 0.80 -15.31 0.28
N PRO A 36 1.34 -14.71 -0.80
CA PRO A 36 2.25 -13.58 -0.68
C PRO A 36 1.51 -12.28 -0.30
N VAL A 37 1.88 -11.73 0.85
CA VAL A 37 1.43 -10.43 1.34
C VAL A 37 2.52 -9.40 1.00
N SER A 38 2.22 -8.49 0.08
CA SER A 38 3.17 -7.48 -0.41
C SER A 38 3.26 -6.26 0.51
N MET A 39 2.17 -5.94 1.21
CA MET A 39 2.11 -4.78 2.11
C MET A 39 1.12 -5.05 3.25
N VAL A 40 1.44 -4.57 4.44
CA VAL A 40 0.51 -4.49 5.56
C VAL A 40 0.49 -3.05 6.06
N LEU A 41 -0.71 -2.49 6.24
CA LEU A 41 -0.92 -1.24 6.96
C LEU A 41 -1.57 -1.59 8.31
N PRO A 42 -0.80 -1.57 9.41
CA PRO A 42 -1.31 -1.85 10.76
C PRO A 42 -2.50 -0.97 11.16
N PRO A 43 -3.25 -1.35 12.21
CA PRO A 43 -4.28 -0.47 12.75
C PRO A 43 -3.65 0.83 13.28
N PRO A 44 -4.36 1.97 13.22
CA PRO A 44 -3.86 3.21 13.81
C PRO A 44 -3.73 3.09 15.33
N VAL A 45 -2.97 4.00 15.94
CA VAL A 45 -2.88 4.11 17.40
C VAL A 45 -4.29 4.36 17.96
N GLY A 46 -4.70 3.58 18.96
CA GLY A 46 -6.06 3.60 19.52
C GLY A 46 -7.01 2.57 18.90
N GLY A 47 -6.58 1.84 17.87
CA GLY A 47 -7.36 0.80 17.21
C GLY A 47 -8.12 1.34 16.00
N GLY A 48 -8.49 0.42 15.10
CA GLY A 48 -9.16 0.73 13.85
C GLY A 48 -8.83 -0.30 12.77
N ARG A 49 -9.25 0.00 11.55
CA ARG A 49 -9.05 -0.87 10.39
C ARG A 49 -7.57 -1.04 10.05
N MET A 50 -7.17 -2.27 9.81
CA MET A 50 -5.89 -2.62 9.20
C MET A 50 -6.10 -3.19 7.80
N PHE A 51 -5.05 -3.13 6.97
CA PHE A 51 -5.09 -3.60 5.58
C PHE A 51 -3.94 -4.55 5.28
N ALA A 52 -4.19 -5.51 4.40
CA ALA A 52 -3.18 -6.37 3.80
C ALA A 52 -3.37 -6.39 2.28
N ALA A 53 -2.32 -6.02 1.55
CA ALA A 53 -2.28 -6.21 0.10
C ALA A 53 -1.59 -7.54 -0.23
N LEU A 54 -2.23 -8.34 -1.07
CA LEU A 54 -1.72 -9.61 -1.54
C LEU A 54 -1.33 -9.48 -3.03
N ASN A 55 -0.30 -10.22 -3.45
CA ASN A 55 0.11 -10.31 -4.85
C ASN A 55 0.09 -11.77 -5.32
N LEU A 56 -1.08 -12.25 -5.75
CA LEU A 56 -1.36 -13.67 -5.99
C LEU A 56 -0.88 -14.18 -7.37
N GLY A 57 0.08 -13.48 -7.99
CA GLY A 57 0.58 -13.84 -9.32
C GLY A 57 -0.51 -13.75 -10.38
N HIS A 58 -0.90 -14.88 -10.95
CA HIS A 58 -1.91 -14.94 -12.03
C HIS A 58 -3.26 -14.33 -11.61
N PHE A 59 -3.65 -14.47 -10.33
CA PHE A 59 -4.90 -13.91 -9.82
C PHE A 59 -4.83 -12.41 -9.49
N GLY A 60 -3.66 -11.80 -9.67
CA GLY A 60 -3.45 -10.37 -9.50
C GLY A 60 -3.38 -9.92 -8.05
N CYS A 61 -3.48 -8.60 -7.87
CA CYS A 61 -3.43 -7.95 -6.57
C CYS A 61 -4.80 -7.95 -5.89
N LYS A 62 -4.82 -8.24 -4.58
CA LYS A 62 -6.03 -8.21 -3.75
C LYS A 62 -5.80 -7.33 -2.52
N LEU A 63 -6.80 -6.54 -2.15
CA LEU A 63 -6.77 -5.76 -0.92
C LEU A 63 -7.72 -6.39 0.10
N GLN A 64 -7.21 -6.64 1.29
CA GLN A 64 -7.96 -7.23 2.40
C GLN A 64 -8.02 -6.21 3.54
N ALA A 65 -9.17 -6.09 4.19
CA ALA A 65 -9.35 -5.25 5.37
C ALA A 65 -9.80 -6.08 6.57
N SER A 66 -9.34 -5.67 7.75
CA SER A 66 -9.75 -6.23 9.02
C SER A 66 -10.09 -5.12 9.99
N ASP A 67 -11.25 -5.23 10.63
CA ASP A 67 -11.76 -4.30 11.64
C ASP A 67 -11.60 -4.84 13.07
N ASP A 68 -10.98 -6.02 13.23
CA ASP A 68 -10.84 -6.75 14.51
C ASP A 68 -9.39 -7.16 14.83
N GLY A 69 -8.42 -6.40 14.32
CA GLY A 69 -6.99 -6.61 14.59
C GLY A 69 -6.41 -7.85 13.89
N GLY A 70 -6.96 -8.21 12.74
CA GLY A 70 -6.50 -9.32 11.90
C GLY A 70 -7.07 -10.68 12.31
N ALA A 71 -8.15 -10.72 13.09
CA ALA A 71 -8.83 -11.97 13.42
C ALA A 71 -9.72 -12.44 12.26
N THR A 72 -10.39 -11.52 11.57
CA THR A 72 -11.12 -11.78 10.34
C THR A 72 -10.76 -10.76 9.27
N TRP A 73 -10.89 -11.17 8.01
CA TRP A 73 -10.54 -10.37 6.84
C TRP A 73 -11.66 -10.41 5.82
N ARG A 74 -11.91 -9.28 5.16
CA ARG A 74 -12.81 -9.18 4.01
C ARG A 74 -12.08 -8.54 2.83
N GLU A 75 -12.40 -9.01 1.64
CA GLU A 75 -11.86 -8.45 0.40
C GLU A 75 -12.50 -7.09 0.10
N LEU A 76 -11.66 -6.15 -0.32
CA LEU A 76 -12.00 -4.84 -0.84
C LEU A 76 -11.61 -4.73 -2.31
N ALA A 77 -12.18 -3.75 -3.00
CA ALA A 77 -11.66 -3.36 -4.30
C ALA A 77 -10.22 -2.84 -4.14
N ALA A 78 -9.30 -3.41 -4.91
CA ALA A 78 -7.95 -2.87 -5.05
C ALA A 78 -7.98 -1.62 -5.95
N PRO A 79 -6.97 -0.72 -5.87
CA PRO A 79 -6.84 0.38 -6.82
C PRO A 79 -6.87 -0.12 -8.26
N ALA A 80 -7.64 0.57 -9.11
CA ALA A 80 -7.78 0.22 -10.51
C ALA A 80 -7.44 1.43 -11.38
N PHE A 81 -6.71 1.17 -12.46
CA PHE A 81 -6.50 2.18 -13.49
C PHE A 81 -7.78 2.33 -14.33
N PRO A 82 -8.04 3.54 -14.86
CA PRO A 82 -9.02 3.69 -15.92
C PRO A 82 -8.56 2.94 -17.18
N GLU A 83 -9.45 2.82 -18.16
CA GLU A 83 -9.14 2.21 -19.45
C GLU A 83 -7.94 2.92 -20.12
N GLN A 84 -6.99 2.12 -20.60
CA GLN A 84 -5.80 2.64 -21.27
C GLN A 84 -6.20 3.21 -22.64
N PRO A 85 -5.89 4.49 -22.94
CA PRO A 85 -6.09 5.03 -24.28
C PRO A 85 -5.26 4.28 -25.31
N GLU A 86 -5.78 4.15 -26.53
CA GLU A 86 -5.03 3.58 -27.66
C GLU A 86 -3.75 4.39 -27.90
N GLY A 87 -2.62 3.70 -28.07
CA GLY A 87 -1.32 4.34 -28.31
C GLY A 87 -0.67 4.99 -27.07
N ALA A 88 -1.23 4.81 -25.86
CA ALA A 88 -0.61 5.34 -24.65
C ALA A 88 0.81 4.79 -24.45
N GLU A 89 1.77 5.70 -24.25
CA GLU A 89 3.17 5.38 -23.99
C GLU A 89 3.40 4.92 -22.53
N GLY A 90 4.49 4.17 -22.33
CA GLY A 90 4.89 3.69 -21.02
C GLY A 90 4.27 2.32 -20.64
N PRO A 91 4.27 1.97 -19.34
CA PRO A 91 3.81 0.66 -18.89
C PRO A 91 2.29 0.54 -19.04
N ALA A 92 1.81 -0.71 -19.19
CA ALA A 92 0.38 -1.01 -19.23
C ALA A 92 -0.35 -0.43 -18.00
N TRP A 93 -1.54 0.13 -18.23
CA TRP A 93 -2.39 0.72 -17.18
C TRP A 93 -3.11 -0.40 -16.43
N LYS A 94 -2.33 -1.16 -15.66
CA LYS A 94 -2.79 -2.33 -14.94
C LYS A 94 -2.05 -2.45 -13.62
N LEU A 95 -2.79 -2.63 -12.54
CA LEU A 95 -2.21 -2.86 -11.22
C LEU A 95 -1.47 -4.20 -11.22
N GLN A 96 -0.15 -4.15 -11.01
CA GLN A 96 0.67 -5.34 -10.78
C GLN A 96 0.77 -5.63 -9.29
N GLN A 97 1.02 -4.59 -8.49
CA GLN A 97 1.20 -4.71 -7.05
C GLN A 97 0.91 -3.39 -6.34
N ILE A 98 0.22 -3.45 -5.20
CA ILE A 98 0.27 -2.38 -4.20
C ILE A 98 1.63 -2.49 -3.50
N TRP A 99 2.48 -1.49 -3.75
CA TRP A 99 3.88 -1.44 -3.34
C TRP A 99 4.08 -0.66 -2.04
N ALA A 100 3.18 0.27 -1.71
CA ALA A 100 3.14 0.99 -0.45
C ALA A 100 1.69 1.33 -0.07
N LEU A 101 1.43 1.37 1.23
CA LEU A 101 0.19 1.86 1.81
C LEU A 101 0.54 2.82 2.95
N GLU A 102 -0.12 3.96 3.00
CA GLU A 102 0.09 4.99 4.02
C GLU A 102 -1.24 5.57 4.48
N ARG A 103 -1.30 5.99 5.76
CA ARG A 103 -2.44 6.70 6.32
C ARG A 103 -2.07 8.17 6.56
N GLY A 104 -2.84 9.07 5.97
CA GLY A 104 -2.77 10.50 6.27
C GLY A 104 -3.35 10.83 7.64
N GLY A 105 -2.87 11.92 8.25
CA GLY A 105 -3.38 12.41 9.54
C GLY A 105 -4.84 12.88 9.49
N ASP A 106 -5.36 13.13 8.30
CA ASP A 106 -6.77 13.47 8.02
C ASP A 106 -7.66 12.25 7.75
N GLY A 107 -7.12 11.04 7.89
CA GLY A 107 -7.85 9.79 7.70
C GLY A 107 -7.85 9.25 6.27
N ARG A 108 -7.34 10.01 5.28
CA ARG A 108 -7.17 9.51 3.91
C ARG A 108 -6.16 8.38 3.87
N LEU A 109 -6.35 7.45 2.93
CA LEU A 109 -5.41 6.38 2.64
C LEU A 109 -4.73 6.64 1.30
N TRP A 110 -3.45 6.33 1.23
CA TRP A 110 -2.64 6.48 0.03
C TRP A 110 -2.06 5.12 -0.36
N ALA A 111 -2.13 4.79 -1.65
CA ALA A 111 -1.53 3.59 -2.20
C ALA A 111 -0.54 3.97 -3.30
N GLY A 112 0.71 3.58 -3.10
CA GLY A 112 1.74 3.60 -4.13
C GLY A 112 1.79 2.23 -4.81
N THR A 113 1.83 2.20 -6.14
CA THR A 113 1.72 0.94 -6.89
C THR A 113 2.94 0.69 -7.78
N ILE A 114 3.01 -0.54 -8.28
CA ILE A 114 3.72 -0.90 -9.51
C ILE A 114 2.64 -1.23 -10.56
N PRO A 115 2.68 -0.60 -11.76
CA PRO A 115 3.56 0.51 -12.16
C PRO A 115 3.33 1.77 -11.32
N GLY A 116 4.30 2.67 -11.34
CA GLY A 116 4.39 3.85 -10.46
C GLY A 116 3.22 4.82 -10.63
N ALA A 117 2.18 4.60 -9.85
CA ALA A 117 0.99 5.42 -9.73
C ALA A 117 0.66 5.64 -8.24
N LEU A 118 0.01 6.76 -7.97
CA LEU A 118 -0.45 7.13 -6.64
C LEU A 118 -1.98 7.13 -6.69
N PHE A 119 -2.59 6.43 -5.74
CA PHE A 119 -4.03 6.42 -5.52
C PHE A 119 -4.34 6.95 -4.13
N VAL A 120 -5.51 7.55 -3.99
CA VAL A 120 -6.06 8.02 -2.72
C VAL A 120 -7.44 7.42 -2.49
N SER A 121 -7.74 7.13 -1.22
CA SER A 121 -9.08 6.74 -0.76
C SER A 121 -9.51 7.67 0.37
N ASP A 122 -10.73 8.18 0.24
CA ASP A 122 -11.39 9.09 1.20
C ASP A 122 -12.38 8.32 2.11
N ASP A 123 -12.55 7.02 1.90
CA ASP A 123 -13.61 6.18 2.48
C ASP A 123 -13.08 4.90 3.13
N GLN A 124 -11.89 4.95 3.73
CA GLN A 124 -11.27 3.81 4.42
C GLN A 124 -11.04 2.59 3.52
N GLY A 125 -10.66 2.85 2.27
CA GLY A 125 -10.19 1.86 1.30
C GLY A 125 -11.30 1.18 0.51
N GLU A 126 -12.57 1.59 0.66
CA GLU A 126 -13.68 1.02 -0.10
C GLU A 126 -13.57 1.40 -1.58
N THR A 127 -13.20 2.64 -1.87
CA THR A 127 -12.94 3.13 -3.23
C THR A 127 -11.60 3.85 -3.33
N TRP A 128 -11.03 3.83 -4.53
CA TRP A 128 -9.71 4.41 -4.83
C TRP A 128 -9.79 5.29 -6.06
N ARG A 129 -9.17 6.47 -5.98
CA ARG A 129 -9.06 7.41 -7.08
C ARG A 129 -7.59 7.59 -7.47
N LEU A 130 -7.32 7.51 -8.77
CA LEU A 130 -5.99 7.81 -9.32
C LEU A 130 -5.67 9.30 -9.14
N ILE A 131 -4.43 9.61 -8.77
CA ILE A 131 -3.94 10.98 -8.80
C ILE A 131 -3.49 11.31 -10.22
N ASP A 132 -4.44 11.77 -11.04
CA ASP A 132 -4.23 12.07 -12.45
C ASP A 132 -3.10 13.06 -12.70
N ALA A 133 -2.94 14.04 -11.81
CA ALA A 133 -1.91 15.06 -11.91
C ALA A 133 -0.48 14.46 -11.93
N LEU A 134 -0.24 13.41 -11.14
CA LEU A 134 1.05 12.71 -11.14
C LEU A 134 1.14 11.69 -12.28
N TRP A 135 0.03 11.02 -12.58
CA TRP A 135 -0.02 9.97 -13.61
C TRP A 135 0.30 10.48 -15.02
N HIS A 136 -0.14 11.70 -15.34
CA HIS A 136 0.02 12.32 -16.65
C HIS A 136 1.23 13.26 -16.77
N MET A 137 2.14 13.28 -15.78
CA MET A 137 3.36 14.07 -15.89
C MET A 137 4.27 13.53 -17.00
N PRO A 138 4.76 14.35 -17.94
CA PRO A 138 5.65 13.89 -19.00
C PRO A 138 6.92 13.21 -18.49
N GLU A 139 7.46 13.67 -17.36
CA GLU A 139 8.68 13.13 -16.72
C GLU A 139 8.52 11.66 -16.33
N ARG A 140 7.29 11.19 -16.13
CA ARG A 140 6.99 9.79 -15.79
C ARG A 140 7.42 8.82 -16.88
N LEU A 141 7.46 9.23 -18.15
CA LEU A 141 7.98 8.40 -19.24
C LEU A 141 9.48 8.09 -19.09
N GLY A 142 10.20 8.90 -18.30
CA GLY A 142 11.59 8.66 -17.94
C GLY A 142 11.78 7.81 -16.68
N TRP A 143 10.72 7.44 -15.96
CA TRP A 143 10.82 6.55 -14.80
C TRP A 143 10.97 5.10 -15.26
N PHE A 144 11.75 4.33 -14.52
CA PHE A 144 12.07 2.95 -14.89
C PHE A 144 12.16 2.05 -13.67
N GLY A 145 12.13 0.74 -13.88
CA GLY A 145 12.28 -0.23 -12.82
C GLY A 145 13.74 -0.44 -12.39
N GLY A 146 13.99 -0.49 -11.09
CA GLY A 146 15.30 -0.74 -10.47
C GLY A 146 15.43 -2.13 -9.83
N GLY A 147 14.63 -3.09 -10.29
CA GLY A 147 14.57 -4.46 -9.75
C GLY A 147 13.31 -5.21 -10.19
N TYR A 148 12.19 -4.50 -10.32
CA TYR A 148 11.06 -4.91 -11.16
C TYR A 148 11.16 -4.22 -12.53
N ASP A 149 10.30 -4.57 -13.48
CA ASP A 149 10.30 -3.98 -14.83
C ASP A 149 9.77 -2.54 -14.84
N ALA A 150 8.79 -2.24 -13.98
CA ALA A 150 8.13 -0.94 -13.88
C ALA A 150 8.54 -0.20 -12.59
N PRO A 151 8.49 1.16 -12.59
CA PRO A 151 8.77 1.93 -11.38
C PRO A 151 7.73 1.65 -10.29
N GLY A 152 8.13 1.79 -9.03
CA GLY A 152 7.24 1.69 -7.87
C GLY A 152 7.20 2.98 -7.05
N ILE A 153 6.00 3.44 -6.69
CA ILE A 153 5.83 4.56 -5.73
C ILE A 153 5.84 4.00 -4.30
N HIS A 154 6.71 4.56 -3.45
CA HIS A 154 6.89 4.16 -2.06
C HIS A 154 7.19 5.37 -1.16
N SER A 155 7.42 5.11 0.13
CA SER A 155 7.82 6.14 1.12
C SER A 155 6.89 7.35 1.07
N ILE A 156 5.60 7.10 0.98
CA ILE A 156 4.57 8.12 0.96
C ILE A 156 4.50 8.70 2.37
N HIS A 157 4.64 10.01 2.49
CA HIS A 157 4.60 10.74 3.74
C HIS A 157 3.70 11.96 3.57
N VAL A 158 2.58 11.96 4.29
CA VAL A 158 1.70 13.12 4.41
C VAL A 158 2.24 14.00 5.54
N ASP A 159 2.39 15.31 5.31
CA ASP A 159 2.86 16.22 6.37
C ASP A 159 1.84 16.24 7.51
N PRO A 160 2.23 15.91 8.76
CA PRO A 160 1.29 15.88 9.88
C PRO A 160 0.75 17.27 10.25
N ARG A 161 1.34 18.36 9.73
CA ARG A 161 0.93 19.74 9.99
C ARG A 161 0.00 20.31 8.90
N ASP A 162 0.02 19.74 7.71
CA ASP A 162 -0.78 20.18 6.56
C ASP A 162 -1.03 18.98 5.63
N PRO A 163 -2.21 18.35 5.67
CA PRO A 163 -2.48 17.11 4.95
C PRO A 163 -2.53 17.27 3.42
N ARG A 164 -2.41 18.51 2.91
CA ARG A 164 -2.25 18.80 1.48
C ARG A 164 -0.81 18.59 1.01
N ARG A 165 0.16 18.62 1.92
CA ARG A 165 1.58 18.44 1.59
C ARG A 165 1.93 16.97 1.67
N LEU A 166 2.59 16.48 0.63
CA LEU A 166 2.97 15.08 0.51
C LEU A 166 4.39 14.97 -0.05
N LEU A 167 5.20 14.07 0.52
CA LEU A 167 6.48 13.64 -0.02
C LEU A 167 6.38 12.16 -0.39
N LEU A 168 6.89 11.76 -1.54
CA LEU A 168 6.97 10.36 -1.94
C LEU A 168 8.31 10.04 -2.62
N GLY A 169 8.66 8.76 -2.62
CA GLY A 169 9.78 8.21 -3.39
C GLY A 169 9.27 7.39 -4.57
N ILE A 170 10.03 7.43 -5.66
CA ILE A 170 9.80 6.60 -6.84
C ILE A 170 11.09 5.83 -7.13
N SER A 171 11.00 4.52 -7.12
CA SER A 171 12.09 3.61 -7.50
C SER A 171 11.81 3.06 -8.91
N CYS A 172 12.42 3.56 -9.98
CA CYS A 172 13.37 4.67 -10.07
C CYS A 172 12.75 5.88 -10.77
N GLY A 173 12.71 7.00 -10.05
CA GLY A 173 12.21 8.30 -10.50
C GLY A 173 12.52 9.45 -9.53
N GLY A 174 13.04 9.15 -8.34
CA GLY A 174 13.52 10.15 -7.36
C GLY A 174 12.50 10.47 -6.28
N ALA A 175 12.76 11.54 -5.53
CA ALA A 175 11.84 12.07 -4.51
C ALA A 175 10.98 13.19 -5.10
N TRP A 176 9.68 13.15 -4.80
CA TRP A 176 8.68 14.09 -5.31
C TRP A 176 7.89 14.70 -4.17
N ARG A 177 7.53 15.98 -4.31
CA ARG A 177 6.80 16.74 -3.29
C ARG A 177 5.59 17.45 -3.89
N SER A 178 4.43 17.31 -3.24
CA SER A 178 3.24 18.15 -3.43
C SER A 178 3.12 19.17 -2.31
N GLU A 179 2.57 20.35 -2.62
CA GLU A 179 2.17 21.35 -1.62
C GLU A 179 0.65 21.60 -1.57
N ASP A 180 -0.11 20.90 -2.41
CA ASP A 180 -1.56 20.96 -2.58
C ASP A 180 -2.23 19.57 -2.58
#